data_AF-A0A090N650-F1
#
_entry.id   AF-A0A090N650-F1
#
_cell.length_a   1.000
_cell.length_b   1.000
_cell.length_c   1.000
_cell.angle_alpha   90.00
_cell.angle_beta   90.00
_cell.angle_gamma   90.00
#
_symmetry.space_group_name_H-M   'P 1'
#
loop_
_entity.id
_entity.type
_entity.pdbx_description
1 polymer ?
#
loop_
_entity_poly.entity_id
_entity_poly.type
_entity_poly.pdbx_seq_one_letter_code
_entity_poly.pdbx_strand_id
1 'polypeptide(L)'
;MDSYDYNYALASGDFLTIIASFDDDTSRWDAVTSRNTNADGLFVYAVRTTKIFCRPICKARLPRRANVSFFANGHEAQQAGFRACKRCKPEVAGAMPEEAAVRKIRAPIKFESDGEANWTIQVALPSSV
;
A
#
# COMPACT_ATOMS: atom_id res chain seq x y z
N MET A 1 4.84 -4.61 -25.33
CA MET A 1 3.50 -4.60 -24.69
C MET A 1 3.35 -5.97 -24.13
N ASP A 2 4.04 -6.26 -23.04
CA ASP A 2 4.28 -7.64 -22.63
C ASP A 2 4.00 -7.77 -21.14
N SER A 3 2.80 -8.30 -20.90
CA SER A 3 2.47 -9.30 -19.89
C SER A 3 3.29 -9.23 -18.60
N TYR A 4 2.77 -8.51 -17.61
CA TYR A 4 3.13 -8.77 -16.22
C TYR A 4 2.87 -10.25 -15.94
N ASP A 5 3.94 -11.04 -15.88
CA ASP A 5 3.95 -12.42 -15.39
C ASP A 5 3.49 -12.44 -13.92
N TYR A 6 2.18 -12.39 -13.73
CA TYR A 6 1.47 -12.62 -12.47
C TYR A 6 1.21 -14.13 -12.27
N ASN A 7 2.10 -14.98 -12.79
CA ASN A 7 1.96 -16.44 -12.75
C ASN A 7 3.26 -17.12 -12.26
N TYR A 8 3.81 -16.64 -11.14
CA TYR A 8 4.83 -17.39 -10.40
C TYR A 8 4.51 -17.49 -8.90
N ALA A 9 3.30 -17.97 -8.60
CA ALA A 9 2.94 -18.47 -7.27
C ALA A 9 2.01 -19.69 -7.38
N LEU A 10 2.17 -20.49 -8.45
CA LEU A 10 1.55 -21.81 -8.59
C LEU A 10 2.54 -22.89 -8.18
N ALA A 11 2.88 -22.94 -6.89
CA ALA A 11 3.36 -24.15 -6.24
C ALA A 11 3.06 -24.09 -4.73
N SER A 12 2.17 -24.99 -4.29
CA SER A 12 2.05 -25.56 -2.93
C SER A 12 1.72 -24.63 -1.74
N GLY A 13 0.44 -24.59 -1.33
CA GLY A 13 0.02 -24.55 0.09
C GLY A 13 0.07 -23.22 0.86
N ASP A 14 0.88 -22.25 0.46
CA ASP A 14 1.14 -21.08 1.30
C ASP A 14 0.03 -20.01 1.27
N PHE A 15 -0.62 -19.81 0.13
CA PHE A 15 -1.65 -18.75 0.00
C PHE A 15 -2.95 -19.07 0.78
N LEU A 16 -3.35 -20.34 0.87
CA LEU A 16 -4.49 -20.79 1.68
C LEU A 16 -4.23 -20.58 3.18
N THR A 17 -3.01 -20.83 3.63
CA THR A 17 -2.59 -20.59 5.03
C THR A 17 -2.62 -19.10 5.37
N ILE A 18 -2.20 -18.25 4.43
CA ILE A 18 -2.24 -16.79 4.59
C ILE A 18 -3.69 -16.27 4.64
N ILE A 19 -4.60 -16.77 3.79
CA ILE A 19 -6.02 -16.39 3.86
C ILE A 19 -6.65 -16.80 5.20
N ALA A 20 -6.43 -18.05 5.63
CA ALA A 20 -6.96 -18.57 6.89
C ALA A 20 -6.43 -17.82 8.13
N SER A 21 -5.28 -17.17 8.02
CA SER A 21 -4.70 -16.35 9.10
C SER A 21 -5.49 -15.07 9.38
N PHE A 22 -6.44 -14.68 8.53
CA PHE A 22 -7.23 -13.45 8.65
C PHE A 22 -8.75 -13.69 8.71
N ASP A 23 -9.19 -14.86 9.18
CA ASP A 23 -10.62 -15.18 9.31
C ASP A 23 -11.29 -14.41 10.46
N ASP A 24 -10.55 -14.14 11.54
CA ASP A 24 -11.07 -13.45 12.73
C ASP A 24 -10.85 -11.93 12.71
N ASP A 25 -11.79 -11.21 13.31
CA ASP A 25 -11.75 -9.76 13.47
C ASP A 25 -10.55 -9.26 14.30
N THR A 26 -10.03 -10.10 15.20
CA THR A 26 -8.80 -9.82 15.98
C THR A 26 -7.58 -9.93 15.10
N SER A 27 -7.46 -11.01 14.32
CA SER A 27 -6.32 -11.22 13.41
C SER A 27 -6.23 -10.13 12.32
N ARG A 28 -7.37 -9.69 11.78
CA ARG A 28 -7.45 -8.56 10.86
C ARG A 28 -7.02 -7.26 11.51
N TRP A 29 -7.38 -7.05 12.77
CA TRP A 29 -6.96 -5.86 13.51
C TRP A 29 -5.46 -5.85 13.80
N ASP A 30 -4.89 -6.98 14.17
CA ASP A 30 -3.45 -7.12 14.38
C ASP A 30 -2.68 -6.90 13.09
N ALA A 31 -3.21 -7.36 11.95
CA ALA A 31 -2.66 -7.07 10.63
C ALA A 31 -2.68 -5.58 10.27
N VAL A 32 -3.76 -4.86 10.61
CA VAL A 32 -3.85 -3.40 10.42
C VAL A 32 -2.86 -2.66 11.34
N THR A 33 -2.71 -3.14 12.59
CA THR A 33 -1.83 -2.52 13.57
C THR A 33 -0.35 -2.73 13.25
N SER A 34 0.01 -3.94 12.83
CA SER A 34 1.36 -4.31 12.38
C SER A 34 1.66 -3.89 10.94
N ARG A 35 0.66 -3.43 10.18
CA ARG A 35 0.75 -3.12 8.74
C ARG A 35 1.31 -4.28 7.93
N ASN A 36 0.77 -5.47 8.17
CA ASN A 36 1.21 -6.71 7.54
C ASN A 36 0.98 -6.65 6.02
N THR A 37 2.05 -6.80 5.24
CA THR A 37 2.00 -6.80 3.77
C THR A 37 1.25 -8.00 3.20
N ASN A 38 1.25 -9.12 3.92
CA ASN A 38 0.53 -10.33 3.49
C ASN A 38 -1.00 -10.16 3.57
N ALA A 39 -1.47 -9.17 4.35
CA ALA A 39 -2.88 -8.83 4.42
C ALA A 39 -3.33 -7.90 3.28
N ASP A 40 -2.39 -7.33 2.50
CA ASP A 40 -2.75 -6.45 1.40
C ASP A 40 -3.52 -7.22 0.32
N GLY A 41 -4.67 -6.68 -0.08
CA GLY A 41 -5.56 -7.31 -1.06
C GLY A 41 -6.46 -8.43 -0.51
N LEU A 42 -6.26 -8.90 0.72
CA LEU A 42 -7.13 -9.93 1.33
C LEU A 42 -8.39 -9.37 1.95
N PHE A 43 -8.30 -8.19 2.56
CA PHE A 43 -9.45 -7.47 3.11
C PHE A 43 -9.20 -5.97 3.12
N VAL A 44 -10.27 -5.21 3.33
CA VAL A 44 -10.21 -3.76 3.59
C VAL A 44 -10.85 -3.46 4.94
N TYR A 45 -10.40 -2.38 5.59
CA TYR A 45 -11.03 -1.91 6.82
C TYR A 45 -11.67 -0.54 6.58
N ALA A 46 -12.85 -0.32 7.14
CA ALA A 46 -13.57 0.93 7.05
C ALA A 46 -13.76 1.56 8.43
N VAL A 47 -13.70 2.89 8.46
CA VAL A 47 -13.81 3.69 9.68
C VAL A 47 -15.17 4.36 9.71
N ARG A 48 -15.99 4.00 10.68
CA ARG A 48 -17.38 4.46 10.83
C ARG A 48 -17.49 5.98 10.96
N THR A 49 -16.56 6.62 11.68
CA THR A 49 -16.58 8.07 11.94
C THR A 49 -16.24 8.91 10.73
N THR A 50 -15.31 8.46 9.89
CA THR A 50 -14.90 9.22 8.69
C THR A 50 -15.62 8.76 7.43
N LYS A 51 -16.28 7.59 7.47
CA LYS A 51 -16.87 6.90 6.32
C LYS A 51 -15.84 6.63 5.22
N ILE A 52 -14.59 6.33 5.60
CA ILE A 52 -13.49 6.01 4.69
C ILE A 52 -13.08 4.55 4.87
N PHE A 53 -12.80 3.84 3.77
CA PHE A 53 -12.15 2.53 3.80
C PHE A 53 -10.72 2.56 3.24
N CYS A 54 -9.87 1.70 3.80
CA CYS A 54 -8.43 1.66 3.62
C CYS A 54 -7.91 0.21 3.48
N ARG A 55 -6.71 0.08 2.90
CA ARG A 55 -5.91 -1.16 2.93
C ARG A 55 -5.22 -1.34 4.29
N PRO A 56 -4.96 -2.57 4.75
CA PRO A 56 -4.31 -2.83 6.04
C PRO A 56 -2.89 -2.25 6.15
N ILE A 57 -2.19 -2.07 5.03
CA ILE A 57 -0.86 -1.45 4.96
C ILE A 57 -0.88 0.10 4.99
N CYS A 58 -2.06 0.72 5.10
CA CYS A 58 -2.19 2.17 5.00
C CYS A 58 -1.37 2.91 6.08
N LYS A 59 -0.55 3.87 5.65
CA LYS A 59 0.24 4.74 6.55
C LYS A 59 -0.56 5.86 7.22
N ALA A 60 -1.89 5.82 7.10
CA ALA A 60 -2.75 6.75 7.83
C ALA A 60 -2.69 6.48 9.35
N ARG A 61 -3.06 7.50 10.14
CA ARG A 61 -3.20 7.33 11.59
C ARG A 61 -4.26 6.26 11.87
N LEU A 62 -3.93 5.31 12.76
CA LEU A 62 -4.87 4.27 13.12
C LEU A 62 -6.09 4.87 13.85
N PRO A 63 -7.31 4.48 13.44
CA PRO A 63 -8.54 4.82 14.16
C PRO A 63 -8.64 4.02 15.47
N ARG A 64 -9.63 4.35 16.31
CA ARG A 64 -9.99 3.51 17.45
C ARG A 64 -10.65 2.21 16.97
N ARG A 65 -10.27 1.06 17.52
CA ARG A 65 -10.81 -0.27 17.14
C ARG A 65 -12.34 -0.33 17.11
N ALA A 66 -13.00 0.33 18.07
CA ALA A 66 -14.47 0.37 18.17
C ALA A 66 -15.17 1.01 16.94
N ASN A 67 -14.45 1.84 16.19
CA ASN A 67 -14.98 2.51 15.00
C ASN A 67 -14.61 1.79 13.70
N VAL A 68 -14.03 0.60 13.77
CA VAL A 68 -13.51 -0.15 12.63
C VAL A 68 -14.40 -1.34 12.31
N SER A 69 -14.68 -1.50 11.02
CA SER A 69 -15.37 -2.66 10.45
C SER A 69 -14.54 -3.21 9.30
N PHE A 70 -14.53 -4.51 9.10
CA PHE A 70 -13.79 -5.17 8.03
C PHE A 70 -14.74 -5.61 6.92
N PHE A 71 -14.25 -5.59 5.68
CA PHE A 71 -14.96 -6.03 4.48
C PHE A 71 -14.02 -6.85 3.62
N ALA A 72 -14.56 -7.81 2.86
CA ALA A 72 -13.74 -8.70 2.03
C ALA A 72 -13.06 -7.92 0.89
N ASN A 73 -13.77 -6.95 0.31
CA ASN A 73 -13.26 -6.16 -0.80
C ASN A 73 -13.75 -4.72 -0.76
N GLY A 74 -13.11 -3.86 -1.57
CA GLY A 74 -13.47 -2.44 -1.67
C GLY A 74 -14.88 -2.20 -2.20
N HIS A 75 -15.41 -3.13 -3.00
CA HIS A 75 -16.76 -3.03 -3.56
C HIS A 75 -17.83 -3.14 -2.48
N GLU A 76 -17.69 -4.13 -1.59
CA GLU A 76 -18.60 -4.31 -0.44
C GLU A 76 -18.56 -3.08 0.50
N ALA A 77 -17.37 -2.53 0.75
CA ALA A 77 -17.24 -1.31 1.53
C ALA A 77 -17.92 -0.10 0.84
N GLN A 78 -17.84 0.02 -0.48
CA GLN A 78 -18.54 1.06 -1.23
C GLN A 78 -20.07 0.90 -1.17
N GLN A 79 -20.58 -0.33 -1.32
CA GLN A 79 -22.00 -0.63 -1.16
C GLN A 79 -22.52 -0.29 0.25
N ALA A 80 -21.68 -0.49 1.27
CA ALA A 80 -21.97 -0.07 2.65
C ALA A 80 -21.87 1.46 2.88
N GLY A 81 -21.62 2.25 1.83
CA GLY A 81 -21.61 3.72 1.87
C GLY A 81 -20.29 4.34 2.33
N PHE A 82 -19.17 3.61 2.23
CA PHE A 82 -17.84 4.14 2.54
C PHE A 82 -17.13 4.63 1.27
N ARG A 83 -16.37 5.72 1.39
CA ARG A 83 -15.53 6.25 0.30
C ARG A 83 -14.11 5.70 0.36
N ALA A 84 -13.46 5.54 -0.79
CA ALA A 84 -12.08 5.08 -0.86
C ALA A 84 -11.11 6.10 -0.24
N CYS A 85 -10.09 5.60 0.46
CA CYS A 85 -9.03 6.44 1.00
C CYS A 85 -8.13 6.99 -0.13
N LYS A 86 -7.99 8.31 -0.19
CA LYS A 86 -7.14 8.99 -1.18
C LYS A 86 -5.64 8.70 -1.04
N ARG A 87 -5.19 8.20 0.12
CA ARG A 87 -3.78 7.94 0.42
C ARG A 87 -3.33 6.55 -0.06
N CYS A 88 -4.03 5.51 0.37
CA CYS A 88 -3.72 4.13 -0.04
C CYS A 88 -4.41 3.72 -1.34
N LYS A 89 -5.35 4.53 -1.86
CA LYS A 89 -6.10 4.32 -3.12
C LYS A 89 -6.48 2.85 -3.32
N PRO A 90 -7.31 2.29 -2.43
CA PRO A 90 -7.63 0.87 -2.44
C PRO A 90 -8.23 0.39 -3.76
N GLU A 91 -8.86 1.30 -4.51
CA GLU A 91 -9.46 1.11 -5.84
C GLU A 91 -8.46 0.93 -7.00
N VAL A 92 -7.20 1.34 -6.83
CA VAL A 92 -6.17 1.20 -7.88
C VAL A 92 -5.41 -0.11 -7.66
N ALA A 93 -5.47 -1.03 -8.62
CA ALA A 93 -4.67 -2.25 -8.59
C ALA A 93 -3.17 -1.92 -8.59
N GLY A 94 -2.37 -2.58 -7.72
CA GLY A 94 -0.93 -2.35 -7.59
C GLY A 94 -0.47 -1.87 -6.21
N ALA A 95 0.83 -1.60 -6.09
CA ALA A 95 1.50 -1.14 -4.87
C ALA A 95 1.05 0.26 -4.44
N MET A 96 1.34 0.63 -3.18
CA MET A 96 1.01 1.96 -2.67
C MET A 96 1.61 3.06 -3.57
N PRO A 97 0.82 4.09 -3.96
CA PRO A 97 1.26 5.08 -4.93
C PRO A 97 2.48 5.90 -4.47
N GLU A 98 2.72 5.99 -3.16
CA GLU A 98 3.89 6.68 -2.62
C GLU A 98 5.21 5.94 -2.88
N GLU A 99 5.22 4.61 -2.98
CA GLU A 99 6.45 3.85 -3.22
C GLU A 99 6.96 4.07 -4.64
N ALA A 100 6.04 4.16 -5.60
CA ALA A 100 6.36 4.53 -6.97
C ALA A 100 6.91 5.97 -7.07
N ALA A 101 6.36 6.89 -6.27
CA ALA A 101 6.84 8.28 -6.24
C ALA A 101 8.22 8.42 -5.59
N VAL A 102 8.47 7.73 -4.46
CA VAL A 102 9.76 7.75 -3.76
C VAL A 102 10.87 7.12 -4.59
N ARG A 103 10.59 6.05 -5.34
CA ARG A 103 11.57 5.44 -6.27
C ARG A 103 12.08 6.43 -7.32
N LYS A 104 11.22 7.32 -7.84
CA LYS A 104 11.61 8.32 -8.83
C LYS A 104 12.56 9.38 -8.27
N ILE A 105 12.46 9.71 -6.98
CA ILE A 105 13.32 10.70 -6.32
C ILE A 105 14.69 10.11 -5.98
N ARG A 106 14.78 8.80 -5.73
CA ARG A 106 16.04 8.10 -5.41
C ARG A 106 16.92 7.76 -6.62
N ALA A 107 16.53 8.14 -7.83
CA ALA A 107 17.42 8.06 -8.99
C ALA A 107 18.61 9.00 -8.78
N PRO A 108 19.83 8.55 -9.08
CA PRO A 108 21.00 8.66 -8.21
C PRO A 108 21.47 10.10 -8.05
N ILE A 109 21.60 10.57 -6.81
CA ILE A 109 22.47 11.71 -6.51
C ILE A 109 23.90 11.20 -6.71
N LYS A 110 24.50 11.48 -7.87
CA LYS A 110 25.95 11.31 -8.04
C LYS A 110 26.61 12.46 -7.31
N PHE A 111 27.32 12.14 -6.22
CA PHE A 111 28.29 13.04 -5.62
C PHE A 111 29.61 12.78 -6.35
N GLU A 112 30.07 13.75 -7.13
CA GLU A 112 31.41 13.76 -7.70
C GLU A 112 32.26 14.71 -6.83
N SER A 113 33.40 14.22 -6.35
CA SER A 113 34.29 14.98 -5.47
C SER A 113 35.53 15.40 -6.24
N ASP A 114 35.69 16.70 -6.46
CA ASP A 114 36.84 17.28 -7.16
C ASP A 114 38.03 17.53 -6.22
N GLY A 115 38.23 16.73 -5.16
CA GLY A 115 39.38 16.82 -4.24
C GLY A 115 39.56 18.14 -3.44
N GLU A 116 38.91 19.21 -3.84
CA GLU A 116 38.73 20.47 -3.11
C GLU A 116 37.33 20.45 -2.50
N ALA A 117 37.16 21.00 -1.30
CA ALA A 117 35.95 20.92 -0.49
C ALA A 117 34.77 21.74 -1.06
N ASN A 118 34.46 21.59 -2.34
CA ASN A 118 33.37 22.22 -3.04
C ASN A 118 32.44 21.13 -3.58
N TRP A 119 31.19 21.10 -3.09
CA TRP A 119 30.19 20.13 -3.49
C TRP A 119 29.22 20.80 -4.47
N THR A 120 29.14 20.31 -5.70
CA THR A 120 28.16 20.80 -6.69
C THR A 120 27.08 19.74 -6.90
N ILE A 121 25.81 20.08 -6.65
CA ILE A 121 24.67 19.18 -6.91
C ILE A 121 24.17 19.42 -8.34
N GLN A 122 24.31 18.43 -9.22
CA GLN A 122 23.66 18.46 -10.54
C GLN A 122 22.32 17.72 -10.48
N VAL A 123 21.22 18.47 -10.53
CA VAL A 123 19.88 17.91 -10.73
C VAL A 123 19.64 17.81 -12.23
N ALA A 124 19.57 16.59 -12.77
CA ALA A 124 19.14 16.37 -14.15
C ALA A 124 17.64 16.65 -14.25
N LEU A 125 17.28 17.87 -14.67
CA LEU A 125 15.91 18.18 -15.06
C LEU A 125 15.61 17.44 -16.38
N PRO A 126 14.47 16.74 -16.50
CA PRO A 126 14.08 16.17 -17.79
C PRO A 126 13.92 17.32 -18.78
N SER A 127 14.60 17.23 -19.92
CA SER A 127 14.50 18.19 -21.01
C SER A 127 13.02 18.37 -21.35
N SER A 128 12.51 19.58 -21.11
CA SER A 128 11.19 19.98 -21.58
C SER A 128 11.14 19.82 -23.10
N VAL A 129 10.19 19.01 -23.57
CA VAL A 129 9.76 18.99 -24.98
C VAL A 129 8.70 20.06 -25.15
#